data_AF-A0A7L4I634-F1
#
_entry.id   AF-A0A7L4I634-F1
#
_cell.length_a   1.000
_cell.length_b   1.000
_cell.length_c   1.000
_cell.angle_alpha   90.00
_cell.angle_beta   90.00
_cell.angle_gamma   90.00
#
_symmetry.space_group_name_H-M   'P 1'
#
loop_
_entity.id
_entity.type
_entity.pdbx_description
1 polymer ?
#
loop_
_entity_poly.entity_id
_entity_poly.type
_entity_poly.pdbx_seq_one_letter_code
_entity_poly.pdbx_strand_id
1 'polypeptide(L)'
;SDDDLIPYDMSEDKELKTKAPVYIRNCIEVLTGSEDVDKWEATVKALESLVRKNPVATREVSVELAKILLHLEEKTCIEGFVELRQRAQVAVLTTDPIPVAKYLTSQFYSLNYSLRQRMDILDVLVLAAKELSYPKFHGKTKPSDVQKPCLQLPPGSDSSKDWRRIVDERIKSKTRRFAVSHSQVELASGPNEFNSVAGHFFFPLIQHFDRPLTTFDLLGEDHIVLGRLVHTLAILMYLAVNTVAVTAMGKALLEFVWALRFHTDSYVRQGLLSCISSMLLSVPTEHLLEDMTEELLETQSWLEDVVEKDPDGDCRRLALQNLLLMENLKKKLRTVPS
;
A
#
# COMPACT_ATOMS: atom_id res chain seq x y z
N SER A 1 -24.89 -62.96 -0.27
CA SER A 1 -23.57 -62.97 0.36
C SER A 1 -22.58 -62.49 -0.67
N ASP A 2 -21.72 -61.52 -0.44
CA ASP A 2 -21.48 -60.68 0.74
C ASP A 2 -20.40 -59.69 0.27
N ASP A 3 -20.78 -58.59 -0.38
CA ASP A 3 -19.77 -57.63 -0.87
C ASP A 3 -20.30 -56.19 -0.87
N ASP A 4 -21.04 -55.83 0.18
CA ASP A 4 -21.25 -54.44 0.55
C ASP A 4 -19.99 -53.96 1.30
N LEU A 5 -18.92 -53.67 0.54
CA LEU A 5 -17.69 -53.12 1.11
C LEU A 5 -17.99 -51.74 1.72
N ILE A 6 -17.96 -51.69 3.05
CA ILE A 6 -18.09 -50.45 3.82
C ILE A 6 -16.81 -49.64 3.59
N PRO A 7 -16.90 -48.37 3.14
CA PRO A 7 -15.74 -47.50 3.01
C PRO A 7 -14.97 -47.43 4.34
N TYR A 8 -13.64 -47.54 4.25
CA TYR A 8 -12.78 -47.52 5.43
C TYR A 8 -12.96 -46.21 6.20
N ASP A 9 -13.11 -46.32 7.53
CA ASP A 9 -13.30 -45.16 8.40
C ASP A 9 -11.97 -44.38 8.55
N MET A 10 -11.87 -43.27 7.82
CA MET A 10 -10.74 -42.34 7.83
C MET A 10 -10.87 -41.26 8.94
N SER A 11 -11.82 -41.38 9.88
CA SER A 11 -12.04 -40.35 10.91
C SER A 11 -10.90 -40.21 11.93
N GLU A 12 -10.06 -41.23 12.06
CA GLU A 12 -8.87 -41.20 12.93
C GLU A 12 -7.59 -40.71 12.22
N ASP A 13 -7.63 -40.51 10.90
CA ASP A 13 -6.49 -40.00 10.14
C ASP A 13 -6.25 -38.53 10.45
N LYS A 14 -5.18 -38.25 11.19
CA LYS A 14 -4.69 -36.89 11.42
C LYS A 14 -3.65 -36.55 10.37
N GLU A 15 -3.93 -35.54 9.56
CA GLU A 15 -2.91 -34.90 8.72
C GLU A 15 -1.70 -34.53 9.60
N LEU A 16 -0.54 -35.10 9.27
CA LEU A 16 0.71 -34.75 9.91
C LEU A 16 1.04 -33.30 9.51
N LYS A 17 0.82 -32.35 10.43
CA LYS A 17 1.18 -30.95 10.19
C LYS A 17 2.69 -30.83 9.99
N THR A 18 3.12 -30.66 8.75
CA THR A 18 4.52 -30.41 8.40
C THR A 18 4.99 -29.13 9.07
N LYS A 19 6.06 -29.23 9.86
CA LYS A 19 6.57 -28.09 10.62
C LYS A 19 7.38 -27.18 9.71
N ALA A 20 7.06 -25.89 9.74
CA ALA A 20 7.82 -24.87 9.05
C ALA A 20 9.26 -24.77 9.59
N PRO A 21 10.25 -24.39 8.76
CA PRO A 21 11.60 -24.15 9.21
C PRO A 21 11.68 -23.03 10.27
N VAL A 22 12.65 -23.15 11.18
CA VAL A 22 12.87 -22.18 12.27
C VAL A 22 13.90 -21.10 11.86
N TYR A 23 14.74 -21.36 10.87
CA TYR A 23 15.80 -20.46 10.44
C TYR A 23 15.51 -19.89 9.05
N ILE A 24 15.78 -18.59 8.86
CA ILE A 24 15.57 -17.89 7.58
C ILE A 24 16.36 -18.56 6.44
N ARG A 25 17.58 -19.02 6.71
CA ARG A 25 18.41 -19.72 5.70
C ARG A 25 17.77 -21.04 5.24
N ASN A 26 17.17 -21.79 6.14
CA ASN A 26 16.45 -23.01 5.78
C ASN A 26 15.18 -22.69 4.97
N CYS A 27 14.53 -21.55 5.22
CA CYS A 27 13.43 -21.10 4.37
C CYS A 27 13.90 -20.83 2.94
N ILE A 28 15.06 -20.19 2.76
CA ILE A 28 15.67 -19.97 1.44
C ILE A 28 15.87 -21.29 0.71
N GLU A 29 16.54 -22.26 1.34
CA GLU A 29 16.79 -23.59 0.76
C GLU A 29 15.49 -24.28 0.33
N VAL A 30 14.45 -24.21 1.17
CA VAL A 30 13.15 -24.83 0.88
C VAL A 30 12.46 -24.14 -0.29
N LEU A 31 12.44 -22.81 -0.31
CA LEU A 31 11.76 -22.04 -1.36
C LEU A 31 12.43 -22.21 -2.72
N THR A 32 13.75 -22.40 -2.77
CA THR A 32 14.50 -22.54 -4.02
C THR A 32 14.60 -23.98 -4.54
N GLY A 33 14.62 -24.98 -3.65
CA GLY A 33 15.02 -26.35 -4.04
C GLY A 33 14.22 -27.51 -3.44
N SER A 34 13.21 -27.26 -2.61
CA SER A 34 12.41 -28.37 -2.04
C SER A 34 11.45 -28.96 -3.07
N GLU A 35 11.49 -30.29 -3.19
CA GLU A 35 10.45 -31.12 -3.84
C GLU A 35 9.31 -31.45 -2.87
N ASP A 36 9.56 -31.35 -1.55
CA ASP A 36 8.54 -31.51 -0.52
C ASP A 36 7.60 -30.29 -0.52
N VAL A 37 6.40 -30.53 -1.04
CA VAL A 37 5.31 -29.57 -1.20
C VAL A 37 4.77 -29.08 0.14
N ASP A 38 4.52 -30.00 1.08
CA ASP A 38 3.93 -29.66 2.38
C ASP A 38 4.88 -28.76 3.18
N LYS A 39 6.18 -29.03 3.08
CA LYS A 39 7.22 -28.20 3.69
C LYS A 39 7.35 -26.85 3.00
N TRP A 40 7.21 -26.78 1.69
CA TRP A 40 7.21 -25.52 0.94
C TRP A 40 6.02 -24.64 1.34
N GLU A 41 4.82 -25.21 1.40
CA GLU A 41 3.60 -24.53 1.83
C GLU A 41 3.70 -24.03 3.28
N ALA A 42 4.15 -24.89 4.20
CA ALA A 42 4.39 -24.51 5.59
C ALA A 42 5.40 -23.35 5.70
N THR A 43 6.40 -23.33 4.82
CA THR A 43 7.41 -22.25 4.77
C THR A 43 6.80 -20.94 4.31
N VAL A 44 6.06 -20.92 3.20
CA VAL A 44 5.39 -19.70 2.69
C VAL A 44 4.45 -19.11 3.75
N LYS A 45 3.65 -19.95 4.41
CA LYS A 45 2.73 -19.52 5.48
C LYS A 45 3.42 -18.94 6.71
N ALA A 46 4.61 -19.45 7.06
CA ALA A 46 5.35 -19.03 8.25
C ALA A 46 6.32 -17.85 8.03
N LEU A 47 6.68 -17.57 6.77
CA LEU A 47 7.83 -16.73 6.43
C LEU A 47 7.73 -15.30 6.98
N GLU A 48 6.58 -14.64 6.81
CA GLU A 48 6.38 -13.29 7.32
C GLU A 48 6.60 -13.21 8.84
N SER A 49 6.00 -14.14 9.59
CA SER A 49 6.14 -14.20 11.05
C SER A 49 7.60 -14.43 11.45
N LEU A 50 8.31 -15.27 10.69
CA LEU A 50 9.69 -15.62 10.99
C LEU A 50 10.66 -14.46 10.72
N VAL A 51 10.46 -13.75 9.62
CA VAL A 51 11.20 -12.52 9.26
C VAL A 51 11.06 -11.48 10.38
N ARG A 52 9.82 -11.19 10.79
CA ARG A 52 9.54 -10.19 11.82
C ARG A 52 10.11 -10.56 13.20
N LYS A 53 10.18 -11.85 13.52
CA LYS A 53 10.76 -12.34 14.79
C LYS A 53 12.28 -12.33 14.80
N ASN A 54 12.93 -12.41 13.64
CA ASN A 54 14.38 -12.55 13.53
C ASN A 54 14.98 -11.45 12.62
N PRO A 55 14.90 -10.17 13.01
CA PRO A 55 15.33 -9.06 12.16
C PRO A 55 16.84 -9.09 11.86
N VAL A 56 17.66 -9.50 12.83
CA VAL A 56 19.13 -9.59 12.65
C VAL A 56 19.49 -10.63 11.60
N ALA A 57 18.98 -11.86 11.74
CA ALA A 57 19.22 -12.93 10.77
C ALA A 57 18.63 -12.62 9.39
N THR A 58 17.50 -11.90 9.34
CA THR A 58 16.89 -11.48 8.07
C THR A 58 17.79 -10.48 7.33
N ARG A 59 18.40 -9.51 8.02
CA ARG A 59 19.30 -8.51 7.41
C ARG A 59 20.52 -9.13 6.73
N GLU A 60 20.99 -10.30 7.18
CA GLU A 60 22.10 -11.00 6.53
C GLU A 60 21.77 -11.54 5.14
N VAL A 61 20.48 -11.78 4.84
CA VAL A 61 20.00 -12.43 3.61
C VAL A 61 18.80 -11.71 2.99
N SER A 62 18.59 -10.43 3.33
CA SER A 62 17.38 -9.66 2.99
C SER A 62 17.18 -9.52 1.48
N VAL A 63 18.26 -9.18 0.76
CA VAL A 63 18.25 -9.02 -0.70
C VAL A 63 18.03 -10.36 -1.41
N GLU A 64 18.66 -11.43 -0.92
CA GLU A 64 18.47 -12.78 -1.47
C GLU A 64 17.02 -13.24 -1.29
N LEU A 65 16.45 -13.03 -0.10
CA LEU A 65 15.06 -13.37 0.18
C LEU A 65 14.08 -12.52 -0.64
N ALA A 66 14.34 -11.23 -0.83
CA ALA A 66 13.56 -10.36 -1.69
C ALA A 66 13.59 -10.82 -3.16
N LYS A 67 14.76 -11.23 -3.66
CA LYS A 67 14.91 -11.83 -4.99
C LYS A 67 14.11 -13.10 -5.12
N ILE A 68 14.21 -14.03 -4.16
CA ILE A 68 13.44 -15.29 -4.19
C ILE A 68 11.95 -14.99 -4.23
N LEU A 69 11.46 -14.12 -3.34
CA LEU A 69 10.04 -13.80 -3.25
C LEU A 69 9.50 -13.10 -4.51
N LEU A 70 10.29 -12.26 -5.18
CA LEU A 70 9.89 -11.58 -6.41
C LEU A 70 9.67 -12.55 -7.58
N HIS A 71 10.37 -13.69 -7.58
CA HIS A 71 10.26 -14.73 -8.61
C HIS A 71 9.53 -15.97 -8.09
N LEU A 72 8.97 -15.92 -6.88
CA LEU A 72 8.30 -17.06 -6.30
C LEU A 72 6.97 -17.27 -7.01
N GLU A 73 6.89 -18.40 -7.71
CA GLU A 73 5.69 -18.89 -8.37
C GLU A 73 4.96 -19.91 -7.48
N GLU A 74 3.66 -19.98 -7.67
CA GLU A 74 2.80 -20.89 -6.93
C GLU A 74 3.04 -22.33 -7.43
N LYS A 75 3.61 -23.19 -6.58
CA LYS A 75 3.82 -24.61 -6.90
C LYS A 75 2.56 -25.45 -6.69
N THR A 76 1.71 -25.04 -5.74
CA THR A 76 0.49 -25.73 -5.32
C THR A 76 -0.60 -24.71 -5.00
N CYS A 77 -1.86 -25.11 -5.09
CA CYS A 77 -3.01 -24.24 -4.83
C CYS A 77 -3.09 -23.88 -3.33
N ILE A 78 -2.33 -22.87 -2.92
CA ILE A 78 -2.33 -22.37 -1.55
C ILE A 78 -3.31 -21.20 -1.48
N GLU A 79 -4.28 -21.31 -0.57
CA GLU A 79 -5.20 -20.21 -0.31
C GLU A 79 -4.43 -18.93 0.09
N GLY A 80 -4.64 -17.86 -0.68
CA GLY A 80 -4.01 -16.56 -0.42
C GLY A 80 -2.51 -16.50 -0.73
N PHE A 81 -1.97 -17.36 -1.61
CA PHE A 81 -0.54 -17.36 -1.95
C PHE A 81 0.01 -15.96 -2.28
N VAL A 82 -0.69 -15.21 -3.13
CA VAL A 82 -0.27 -13.86 -3.55
C VAL A 82 -0.15 -12.92 -2.35
N GLU A 83 -1.11 -12.97 -1.42
CA GLU A 83 -1.11 -12.15 -0.22
C GLU A 83 0.00 -12.57 0.76
N LEU A 84 0.21 -13.88 0.95
CA LEU A 84 1.29 -14.42 1.79
C LEU A 84 2.66 -13.98 1.27
N ARG A 85 2.88 -14.11 -0.06
CA ARG A 85 4.11 -13.68 -0.72
C ARG A 85 4.32 -12.18 -0.57
N GLN A 86 3.30 -11.36 -0.82
CA GLN A 86 3.38 -9.91 -0.68
C GLN A 86 3.68 -9.49 0.76
N ARG A 87 2.99 -10.07 1.75
CA ARG A 87 3.22 -9.78 3.17
C ARG A 87 4.63 -10.17 3.61
N ALA A 88 5.15 -11.30 3.13
CA ALA A 88 6.53 -11.67 3.35
C ALA A 88 7.52 -10.69 2.71
N GLN A 89 7.29 -10.25 1.47
CA GLN A 89 8.12 -9.22 0.82
C GLN A 89 8.11 -7.89 1.59
N VAL A 90 6.94 -7.45 2.03
CA VAL A 90 6.79 -6.24 2.86
C VAL A 90 7.52 -6.41 4.19
N ALA A 91 7.43 -7.57 4.84
CA ALA A 91 8.16 -7.84 6.08
C ALA A 91 9.69 -7.80 5.89
N VAL A 92 10.20 -8.31 4.77
CA VAL A 92 11.63 -8.24 4.43
C VAL A 92 12.05 -6.79 4.16
N LEU A 93 11.30 -6.07 3.34
CA LEU A 93 11.58 -4.67 3.01
C LEU A 93 11.51 -3.75 4.25
N THR A 94 10.55 -3.96 5.16
CA THR A 94 10.47 -3.16 6.39
C THR A 94 11.57 -3.50 7.41
N THR A 95 12.13 -4.70 7.34
CA THR A 95 13.23 -5.14 8.23
C THR A 95 14.59 -4.59 7.80
N ASP A 96 14.79 -4.43 6.49
CA ASP A 96 16.03 -3.92 5.90
C ASP A 96 15.75 -2.97 4.69
N PRO A 97 15.21 -1.75 4.95
CA PRO A 97 14.60 -0.92 3.90
C PRO A 97 15.53 -0.46 2.81
N ILE A 98 16.77 -0.09 3.15
CA ILE A 98 17.71 0.51 2.20
C ILE A 98 18.15 -0.48 1.12
N PRO A 99 18.77 -1.64 1.45
CA PRO A 99 19.26 -2.56 0.43
C PRO A 99 18.11 -3.22 -0.36
N VAL A 100 17.00 -3.51 0.30
CA VAL A 100 15.85 -4.15 -0.37
C VAL A 100 15.13 -3.17 -1.28
N ALA A 101 14.90 -1.90 -0.86
CA ALA A 101 14.33 -0.89 -1.75
C ALA A 101 15.21 -0.69 -2.98
N LYS A 102 16.53 -0.52 -2.79
CA LYS A 102 17.51 -0.36 -3.88
C LYS A 102 17.46 -1.54 -4.87
N TYR A 103 17.34 -2.77 -4.38
CA TYR A 103 17.18 -3.95 -5.22
C TYR A 103 15.87 -3.88 -6.03
N LEU A 104 14.73 -3.68 -5.37
CA LEU A 104 13.41 -3.68 -5.99
C LEU A 104 13.25 -2.56 -7.03
N THR A 105 13.68 -1.33 -6.71
CA THR A 105 13.63 -0.21 -7.65
C THR A 105 14.55 -0.44 -8.86
N SER A 106 15.68 -1.11 -8.68
CA SER A 106 16.52 -1.55 -9.79
C SER A 106 15.84 -2.62 -10.64
N GLN A 107 15.10 -3.55 -10.04
CA GLN A 107 14.39 -4.60 -10.79
C GLN A 107 13.21 -4.05 -11.59
N PHE A 108 12.55 -2.98 -11.12
CA PHE A 108 11.48 -2.32 -11.86
C PHE A 108 11.94 -1.89 -13.28
N TYR A 109 13.15 -1.34 -13.37
CA TYR A 109 13.78 -0.92 -14.64
C TYR A 109 14.68 -2.00 -15.28
N SER A 110 14.62 -3.25 -14.81
CA SER A 110 15.42 -4.34 -15.38
C SER A 110 14.71 -5.04 -16.54
N LEU A 111 15.51 -5.66 -17.39
CA LEU A 111 15.03 -6.55 -18.46
C LEU A 111 14.40 -7.83 -17.86
N ASN A 112 13.56 -8.52 -18.65
CA ASN A 112 13.02 -9.84 -18.36
C ASN A 112 12.03 -9.94 -17.17
N TYR A 113 11.40 -8.82 -16.80
CA TYR A 113 10.24 -8.83 -15.88
C TYR A 113 8.94 -8.67 -16.65
N SER A 114 7.88 -9.31 -16.16
CA SER A 114 6.51 -9.07 -16.64
C SER A 114 5.96 -7.75 -16.10
N LEU A 115 4.95 -7.19 -16.77
CA LEU A 115 4.25 -6.00 -16.25
C LEU A 115 3.63 -6.28 -14.87
N ARG A 116 3.11 -7.49 -14.64
CA ARG A 116 2.58 -7.91 -13.32
C ARG A 116 3.64 -7.82 -12.23
N GLN A 117 4.85 -8.34 -12.46
CA GLN A 117 5.93 -8.23 -11.47
C GLN A 117 6.35 -6.79 -11.21
N ARG A 118 6.31 -5.91 -12.22
CA ARG A 118 6.55 -4.48 -12.02
C ARG A 118 5.48 -3.84 -11.16
N MET A 119 4.21 -4.20 -11.36
CA MET A 119 3.13 -3.76 -10.47
C MET A 119 3.33 -4.27 -9.04
N ASP A 120 3.68 -5.56 -8.89
CA ASP A 120 3.95 -6.17 -7.57
C ASP A 120 5.08 -5.44 -6.84
N ILE A 121 6.15 -5.03 -7.54
CA ILE A 121 7.24 -4.21 -6.99
C ILE A 121 6.71 -2.89 -6.44
N LEU A 122 5.92 -2.16 -7.23
CA LEU A 122 5.35 -0.87 -6.81
C LEU A 122 4.42 -1.04 -5.59
N ASP A 123 3.59 -2.08 -5.58
CA ASP A 123 2.69 -2.36 -4.45
C ASP A 123 3.45 -2.70 -3.18
N VAL A 124 4.50 -3.53 -3.25
CA VAL A 124 5.36 -3.84 -2.09
C VAL A 124 6.05 -2.59 -1.56
N LEU A 125 6.57 -1.72 -2.43
CA LEU A 125 7.20 -0.46 -2.02
C LEU A 125 6.21 0.46 -1.30
N VAL A 126 4.99 0.60 -1.83
CA VAL A 126 3.93 1.41 -1.20
C VAL A 126 3.51 0.84 0.15
N LEU A 127 3.26 -0.48 0.23
CA LEU A 127 2.82 -1.13 1.47
C LEU A 127 3.89 -1.04 2.56
N ALA A 128 5.16 -1.24 2.23
CA ALA A 128 6.24 -1.07 3.18
C ALA A 128 6.43 0.38 3.61
N ALA A 129 6.35 1.34 2.68
CA ALA A 129 6.41 2.77 3.03
C ALA A 129 5.26 3.16 3.98
N LYS A 130 4.04 2.65 3.74
CA LYS A 130 2.91 2.83 4.65
C LYS A 130 3.22 2.27 6.03
N GLU A 131 3.67 1.01 6.11
CA GLU A 131 4.01 0.36 7.38
C GLU A 131 5.11 1.11 8.16
N LEU A 132 6.10 1.69 7.47
CA LEU A 132 7.15 2.50 8.08
C LEU A 132 6.67 3.90 8.48
N SER A 133 5.66 4.45 7.80
CA SER A 133 5.13 5.78 8.06
C SER A 133 4.17 5.85 9.25
N TYR A 134 3.41 4.78 9.49
CA TYR A 134 2.40 4.74 10.54
C TYR A 134 2.98 4.19 11.85
N PRO A 135 2.63 4.78 13.00
CA PRO A 135 3.02 4.25 14.31
C PRO A 135 2.50 2.81 14.48
N LYS A 136 3.41 1.87 14.76
CA LYS A 136 3.04 0.48 15.02
C LYS A 136 2.21 0.39 16.31
N PHE A 137 0.94 -0.02 16.19
CA PHE A 137 0.12 -0.36 17.35
C PHE A 137 0.65 -1.67 17.95
N HIS A 138 1.41 -1.58 19.05
CA HIS A 138 1.76 -2.75 19.87
C HIS A 138 0.60 -3.13 20.81
N GLY A 139 -0.60 -3.33 20.25
CA GLY A 139 -1.72 -3.91 20.96
C GLY A 139 -1.90 -5.36 20.53
N LYS A 140 -1.64 -6.33 21.42
CA LYS A 140 -2.10 -7.71 21.22
C LYS A 140 -3.62 -7.72 21.31
N THR A 141 -4.33 -7.40 20.24
CA THR A 141 -5.74 -7.76 20.11
C THR A 141 -5.81 -9.25 19.84
N LYS A 142 -6.01 -10.02 20.91
CA LYS A 142 -6.57 -11.37 20.79
C LYS A 142 -7.87 -11.25 19.98
N PRO A 143 -8.13 -12.13 18.99
CA PRO A 143 -9.43 -12.15 18.35
C PRO A 143 -10.43 -12.66 19.40
N SER A 144 -11.20 -11.74 19.99
CA SER A 144 -12.38 -12.11 20.74
C SER A 144 -13.41 -12.61 19.75
N ASP A 145 -13.70 -13.90 19.87
CA ASP A 145 -14.82 -14.61 19.27
C ASP A 145 -16.11 -13.78 19.39
N VAL A 146 -16.55 -13.16 18.29
CA VAL A 146 -17.88 -12.58 18.18
C VAL A 146 -18.70 -13.52 17.31
N GLN A 147 -19.38 -14.45 17.98
CA GLN A 147 -20.50 -15.20 17.44
C GLN A 147 -21.45 -14.25 16.70
N LYS A 148 -21.62 -14.45 15.39
CA LYS A 148 -22.67 -13.82 14.60
C LYS A 148 -24.01 -14.49 14.97
N PRO A 149 -25.01 -13.78 15.53
CA PRO A 149 -26.36 -14.32 15.58
C PRO A 149 -26.98 -14.19 14.19
N CYS A 150 -27.19 -15.32 13.53
CA CYS A 150 -27.96 -15.43 12.30
C CYS A 150 -29.44 -15.13 12.63
N LEU A 151 -30.02 -14.09 12.02
CA LEU A 151 -31.44 -13.80 12.13
C LEU A 151 -32.18 -14.38 10.92
N GLN A 152 -32.94 -15.45 11.17
CA GLN A 152 -33.92 -15.99 10.22
C GLN A 152 -35.13 -15.03 10.12
N LEU A 153 -35.55 -14.71 8.90
CA LEU A 153 -36.77 -13.96 8.60
C LEU A 153 -37.89 -14.93 8.20
N PRO A 154 -39.08 -14.87 8.81
CA PRO A 154 -40.30 -15.43 8.23
C PRO A 154 -40.98 -14.40 7.30
N PRO A 155 -41.82 -14.85 6.35
CA PRO A 155 -42.36 -14.02 5.29
C PRO A 155 -43.71 -13.35 5.66
N GLY A 156 -43.93 -12.15 5.10
CA GLY A 156 -45.26 -11.62 4.79
C GLY A 156 -45.88 -10.65 5.80
N SER A 157 -45.94 -9.37 5.45
CA SER A 157 -47.18 -8.58 5.25
C SER A 157 -46.89 -7.07 5.33
N ASP A 158 -47.50 -6.34 4.39
CA ASP A 158 -47.50 -4.89 4.32
C ASP A 158 -48.09 -4.25 5.58
N SER A 159 -47.24 -3.60 6.38
CA SER A 159 -47.67 -2.53 7.27
C SER A 159 -46.50 -1.61 7.62
N SER A 160 -46.64 -0.37 7.14
CA SER A 160 -46.08 0.92 7.57
C SER A 160 -44.81 0.95 8.45
N LYS A 161 -43.94 1.90 8.11
CA LYS A 161 -42.68 2.32 8.77
C LYS A 161 -42.78 2.70 10.27
N ASP A 162 -43.88 2.43 10.95
CA ASP A 162 -44.15 2.84 12.33
C ASP A 162 -43.55 1.92 13.41
N TRP A 163 -43.38 0.63 13.13
CA TRP A 163 -42.86 -0.29 14.16
C TRP A 163 -41.42 0.05 14.59
N ARG A 164 -40.58 0.56 13.67
CA ARG A 164 -39.18 0.95 14.00
C ARG A 164 -39.12 2.11 14.98
N ARG A 165 -39.98 3.11 14.82
CA ARG A 165 -40.05 4.27 15.72
C ARG A 165 -40.53 3.87 17.12
N ILE A 166 -41.53 3.01 17.18
CA ILE A 166 -42.06 2.49 18.44
C ILE A 166 -40.98 1.66 19.17
N VAL A 167 -40.20 0.88 18.43
CA VAL A 167 -39.07 0.11 18.99
C VAL A 167 -37.96 1.05 19.49
N ASP A 168 -37.59 2.07 18.72
CA ASP A 168 -36.55 3.04 19.10
C ASP A 168 -36.93 3.87 20.34
N GLU A 169 -38.19 4.28 20.47
CA GLU A 169 -38.70 4.95 21.68
C GLU A 169 -38.70 4.02 22.90
N ARG A 170 -39.01 2.73 22.70
CA ARG A 170 -38.92 1.73 23.77
C ARG A 170 -37.49 1.50 24.22
N ILE A 171 -36.54 1.44 23.28
CA ILE A 171 -35.12 1.29 23.58
C ILE A 171 -34.60 2.53 24.31
N LYS A 172 -34.97 3.74 23.88
CA LYS A 172 -34.57 4.99 24.55
C LYS A 172 -35.15 5.12 25.96
N SER A 173 -36.40 4.73 26.17
CA SER A 173 -37.07 4.84 27.48
C SER A 173 -36.64 3.78 28.50
N LYS A 174 -36.17 2.62 28.06
CA LYS A 174 -35.78 1.50 28.95
C LYS A 174 -34.28 1.29 29.13
N THR A 175 -33.43 2.01 28.41
CA THR A 175 -31.97 1.81 28.49
C THR A 175 -31.29 2.94 29.25
N ARG A 176 -30.88 2.67 30.50
CA ARG A 176 -29.92 3.53 31.22
C ARG A 176 -28.57 3.48 30.50
N ARG A 177 -28.14 4.60 29.93
CA ARG A 177 -26.82 4.73 29.29
C ARG A 177 -25.78 5.04 30.37
N PHE A 178 -25.02 4.04 30.76
CA PHE A 178 -23.75 4.28 31.45
C PHE A 178 -22.80 4.89 30.42
N ALA A 179 -22.24 6.06 30.73
CA ALA A 179 -21.13 6.61 29.96
C ALA A 179 -19.93 5.70 30.20
N VAL A 180 -19.82 4.63 29.42
CA VAL A 180 -18.54 3.98 29.20
C VAL A 180 -17.71 5.03 28.50
N SER A 181 -16.77 5.64 29.23
CA SER A 181 -15.65 6.31 28.61
C SER A 181 -15.08 5.29 27.63
N HIS A 182 -15.35 5.48 26.34
CA HIS A 182 -14.43 4.98 25.35
C HIS A 182 -13.13 5.64 25.74
N SER A 183 -12.21 4.84 26.29
CA SER A 183 -10.79 5.19 26.33
C SER A 183 -10.50 5.68 24.92
N GLN A 184 -10.36 6.99 24.79
CA GLN A 184 -9.94 7.60 23.54
C GLN A 184 -8.62 6.91 23.28
N VAL A 185 -8.60 6.03 22.28
CA VAL A 185 -7.40 5.30 21.90
C VAL A 185 -6.48 6.40 21.40
N GLU A 186 -5.65 6.90 22.30
CA GLU A 186 -4.64 7.90 22.02
C GLU A 186 -3.79 7.26 20.93
N LEU A 187 -3.89 7.81 19.71
CA LEU A 187 -3.09 7.36 18.59
C LEU A 187 -1.64 7.41 19.08
N ALA A 188 -1.00 6.25 19.17
CA ALA A 188 0.37 6.16 19.61
C ALA A 188 1.20 7.12 18.76
N SER A 189 1.75 8.17 19.35
CA SER A 189 2.66 9.08 18.66
C SER A 189 3.99 8.36 18.51
N GLY A 190 4.16 7.67 17.38
CA GLY A 190 5.41 7.02 16.99
C GLY A 190 6.18 7.86 15.98
N PRO A 191 7.52 7.81 15.96
CA PRO A 191 8.30 8.44 14.91
C PRO A 191 7.98 7.80 13.56
N ASN A 192 7.93 8.62 12.51
CA ASN A 192 7.82 8.15 11.13
C ASN A 192 9.16 7.46 10.74
N GLU A 193 9.23 6.14 10.81
CA GLU A 193 10.43 5.35 10.47
C GLU A 193 10.79 5.50 8.98
N PHE A 194 9.83 5.85 8.13
CA PHE A 194 10.05 6.13 6.71
C PHE A 194 10.93 7.38 6.48
N ASN A 195 11.05 8.27 7.47
CA ASN A 195 11.76 9.55 7.33
C ASN A 195 13.20 9.40 6.84
N SER A 196 13.94 8.47 7.43
CA SER A 196 15.35 8.25 7.09
C SER A 196 15.57 7.52 5.76
N VAL A 197 14.52 6.88 5.21
CA VAL A 197 14.64 5.99 4.06
C VAL A 197 13.85 6.44 2.83
N ALA A 198 12.98 7.44 2.94
CA ALA A 198 12.08 7.90 1.87
C ALA A 198 12.77 8.12 0.51
N GLY A 199 13.94 8.77 0.51
CA GLY A 199 14.71 9.01 -0.71
C GLY A 199 15.16 7.74 -1.44
N HIS A 200 15.38 6.63 -0.72
CA HIS A 200 15.79 5.36 -1.31
C HIS A 200 14.64 4.64 -2.03
N PHE A 201 13.39 4.97 -1.69
CA PHE A 201 12.21 4.48 -2.38
C PHE A 201 11.88 5.38 -3.58
N PHE A 202 11.96 6.70 -3.38
CA PHE A 202 11.46 7.69 -4.32
C PHE A 202 12.41 7.99 -5.48
N PHE A 203 13.66 8.39 -5.22
CA PHE A 203 14.54 8.90 -6.27
C PHE A 203 14.93 7.85 -7.32
N PRO A 204 15.21 6.57 -6.96
CA PRO A 204 15.47 5.55 -7.98
C PRO A 204 14.28 5.29 -8.90
N LEU A 205 13.04 5.46 -8.40
CA LEU A 205 11.83 5.29 -9.20
C LEU A 205 11.60 6.43 -10.18
N ILE A 206 11.92 7.68 -9.80
CA ILE A 206 11.63 8.85 -10.65
C ILE A 206 12.68 9.11 -11.73
N GLN A 207 13.88 8.52 -11.65
CA GLN A 207 15.03 8.94 -12.46
C GLN A 207 15.09 8.35 -13.88
N HIS A 208 14.45 7.21 -14.14
CA HIS A 208 14.69 6.42 -15.38
C HIS A 208 13.42 6.14 -16.19
N PHE A 209 12.36 6.89 -15.94
CA PHE A 209 11.06 6.70 -16.60
C PHE A 209 11.10 6.96 -18.12
N ASP A 210 12.07 7.76 -18.57
CA ASP A 210 12.27 8.19 -19.96
C ASP A 210 13.20 7.27 -20.77
N ARG A 211 13.70 6.19 -20.16
CA ARG A 211 14.63 5.25 -20.79
C ARG A 211 13.89 4.00 -21.27
N PRO A 212 13.56 3.89 -22.57
CA PRO A 212 12.90 2.69 -23.07
C PRO A 212 13.87 1.50 -23.04
N LEU A 213 13.35 0.33 -22.67
CA LEU A 213 13.99 -0.96 -22.91
C LEU A 213 13.32 -1.63 -24.10
N THR A 214 14.00 -2.58 -24.75
CA THR A 214 13.52 -3.27 -25.96
C THR A 214 12.08 -3.80 -25.86
N THR A 215 11.63 -4.19 -24.67
CA THR A 215 10.30 -4.75 -24.41
C THR A 215 9.55 -4.04 -23.27
N PHE A 216 9.99 -2.84 -22.89
CA PHE A 216 9.38 -2.08 -21.80
C PHE A 216 9.53 -0.58 -22.07
N ASP A 217 8.43 0.05 -22.46
CA ASP A 217 8.37 1.46 -22.84
C ASP A 217 7.23 2.17 -22.08
N LEU A 218 7.62 2.83 -20.98
CA LEU A 218 6.70 3.55 -20.11
C LEU A 218 6.02 4.73 -20.80
N LEU A 219 6.70 5.40 -21.74
CA LEU A 219 6.17 6.58 -22.43
C LEU A 219 5.34 6.22 -23.67
N GLY A 220 5.37 4.97 -24.09
CA GLY A 220 4.59 4.44 -25.21
C GLY A 220 3.52 3.45 -24.75
N GLU A 221 3.73 2.18 -25.08
CA GLU A 221 2.71 1.13 -24.94
C GLU A 221 2.43 0.74 -23.48
N ASP A 222 3.41 0.89 -22.57
CA ASP A 222 3.28 0.48 -21.17
C ASP A 222 2.79 1.61 -20.24
N HIS A 223 2.01 2.56 -20.76
CA HIS A 223 1.50 3.71 -20.00
C HIS A 223 0.64 3.33 -18.80
N ILE A 224 0.07 2.12 -18.76
CA ILE A 224 -0.61 1.60 -17.55
C ILE A 224 0.39 1.44 -16.39
N VAL A 225 1.60 0.94 -16.67
CA VAL A 225 2.69 0.85 -15.68
C VAL A 225 3.18 2.24 -15.32
N LEU A 226 3.28 3.16 -16.29
CA LEU A 226 3.60 4.57 -16.00
C LEU A 226 2.57 5.19 -15.05
N GLY A 227 1.28 5.02 -15.31
CA GLY A 227 0.22 5.52 -14.42
C GLY A 227 0.39 4.96 -13.00
N ARG A 228 0.66 3.65 -12.86
CA ARG A 228 0.91 3.02 -11.56
C ARG A 228 2.17 3.56 -10.88
N LEU A 229 3.24 3.83 -11.63
CA LEU A 229 4.45 4.48 -11.13
C LEU A 229 4.16 5.89 -10.62
N VAL A 230 3.42 6.70 -11.39
CA VAL A 230 3.07 8.08 -11.03
C VAL A 230 2.24 8.11 -9.74
N HIS A 231 1.20 7.26 -9.65
CA HIS A 231 0.41 7.12 -8.42
C HIS A 231 1.25 6.64 -7.23
N THR A 232 2.23 5.75 -7.47
CA THR A 232 3.17 5.30 -6.43
C THR A 232 4.03 6.47 -5.93
N LEU A 233 4.57 7.29 -6.83
CA LEU A 233 5.35 8.47 -6.47
C LEU A 233 4.53 9.47 -5.66
N ALA A 234 3.27 9.70 -6.03
CA ALA A 234 2.33 10.53 -5.24
C ALA A 234 2.18 10.00 -3.81
N ILE A 235 1.94 8.69 -3.64
CA ILE A 235 1.78 8.07 -2.32
C ILE A 235 3.08 8.18 -1.51
N LEU A 236 4.24 7.90 -2.11
CA LEU A 236 5.53 8.01 -1.41
C LEU A 236 5.81 9.46 -0.99
N MET A 237 5.47 10.44 -1.82
CA MET A 237 5.55 11.86 -1.46
C MET A 237 4.62 12.22 -0.29
N TYR A 238 3.40 11.70 -0.29
CA TYR A 238 2.46 11.90 0.81
C TYR A 238 2.99 11.32 2.14
N LEU A 239 3.50 10.09 2.10
CA LEU A 239 4.05 9.40 3.29
C LEU A 239 5.37 10.01 3.79
N ALA A 240 6.05 10.78 2.93
CA ALA A 240 7.26 11.54 3.25
C ALA A 240 6.99 12.90 3.93
N VAL A 241 5.77 13.13 4.42
CA VAL A 241 5.48 14.32 5.25
C VAL A 241 6.42 14.39 6.47
N ASN A 242 6.94 15.59 6.75
CA ASN A 242 7.91 15.88 7.82
C ASN A 242 9.28 15.18 7.68
N THR A 243 9.63 14.73 6.47
CA THR A 243 10.95 14.13 6.21
C THR A 243 11.96 15.16 5.73
N VAL A 244 13.25 14.93 6.00
CA VAL A 244 14.32 15.84 5.56
C VAL A 244 14.44 15.93 4.03
N ALA A 245 14.01 14.88 3.33
CA ALA A 245 14.05 14.80 1.87
C ALA A 245 12.82 15.44 1.19
N VAL A 246 11.79 15.84 1.95
CA VAL A 246 10.48 16.21 1.40
C VAL A 246 10.55 17.35 0.37
N THR A 247 11.36 18.39 0.63
CA THR A 247 11.49 19.52 -0.29
C THR A 247 12.19 19.11 -1.59
N ALA A 248 13.27 18.31 -1.50
CA ALA A 248 13.97 17.80 -2.69
C ALA A 248 13.10 16.82 -3.49
N MET A 249 12.32 15.98 -2.81
CA MET A 249 11.33 15.09 -3.43
C MET A 249 10.24 15.90 -4.14
N GLY A 250 9.73 16.97 -3.53
CA GLY A 250 8.74 17.86 -4.13
C GLY A 250 9.22 18.52 -5.42
N LYS A 251 10.45 19.06 -5.44
CA LYS A 251 11.07 19.65 -6.63
C LYS A 251 11.19 18.64 -7.78
N ALA A 252 11.78 17.48 -7.49
CA ALA A 252 11.93 16.40 -8.48
C ALA A 252 10.56 15.90 -8.99
N LEU A 253 9.55 15.82 -8.11
CA LEU A 253 8.20 15.42 -8.49
C LEU A 253 7.55 16.44 -9.43
N LEU A 254 7.78 17.74 -9.20
CA LEU A 254 7.21 18.78 -10.03
C LEU A 254 7.83 18.82 -11.42
N GLU A 255 9.15 18.65 -11.54
CA GLU A 255 9.83 18.49 -12.82
C GLU A 255 9.29 17.28 -13.60
N PHE A 256 9.11 16.14 -12.91
CA PHE A 256 8.52 14.95 -13.49
C PHE A 256 7.08 15.16 -13.96
N VAL A 257 6.26 15.85 -13.15
CA VAL A 257 4.89 16.21 -13.56
C VAL A 257 4.91 17.10 -14.78
N TRP A 258 5.80 18.11 -14.81
CA TRP A 258 5.90 19.04 -15.93
C TRP A 258 6.25 18.33 -17.24
N ALA A 259 7.13 17.33 -17.20
CA ALA A 259 7.50 16.53 -18.36
C ALA A 259 6.33 15.73 -18.95
N LEU A 260 5.36 15.31 -18.12
CA LEU A 260 4.29 14.38 -18.52
C LEU A 260 2.88 15.01 -18.57
N ARG A 261 2.73 16.29 -18.22
CA ARG A 261 1.44 16.96 -17.97
C ARG A 261 0.39 16.89 -19.10
N PHE A 262 0.82 16.64 -20.34
CA PHE A 262 -0.05 16.52 -21.52
C PHE A 262 -0.21 15.09 -22.05
N HIS A 263 -0.05 14.09 -21.17
CA HIS A 263 -0.22 12.70 -21.54
C HIS A 263 -1.65 12.41 -22.04
N THR A 264 -1.77 11.55 -23.07
CA THR A 264 -3.05 11.24 -23.73
C THR A 264 -3.95 10.35 -22.87
N ASP A 265 -3.37 9.44 -22.11
CA ASP A 265 -4.08 8.56 -21.17
C ASP A 265 -4.55 9.30 -19.91
N SER A 266 -5.83 9.12 -19.54
CA SER A 266 -6.42 9.79 -18.37
C SER A 266 -5.91 9.23 -17.05
N TYR A 267 -5.59 7.93 -16.97
CA TYR A 267 -5.10 7.32 -15.74
C TYR A 267 -3.73 7.89 -15.33
N VAL A 268 -2.84 8.12 -16.31
CA VAL A 268 -1.59 8.86 -16.11
C VAL A 268 -1.86 10.29 -15.64
N ARG A 269 -2.74 11.05 -16.32
CA ARG A 269 -3.06 12.44 -15.93
C ARG A 269 -3.64 12.54 -14.51
N GLN A 270 -4.52 11.62 -14.10
CA GLN A 270 -5.03 11.55 -12.72
C GLN A 270 -3.89 11.31 -11.71
N GLY A 271 -2.90 10.48 -12.06
CA GLY A 271 -1.70 10.28 -11.26
C GLY A 271 -0.91 11.58 -11.09
N LEU A 272 -0.67 12.31 -12.17
CA LEU A 272 0.10 13.56 -12.15
C LEU A 272 -0.60 14.62 -11.28
N LEU A 273 -1.93 14.72 -11.36
CA LEU A 273 -2.71 15.61 -10.49
C LEU A 273 -2.65 15.18 -9.02
N SER A 274 -2.59 13.86 -8.76
CA SER A 274 -2.41 13.32 -7.40
C SER A 274 -1.00 13.61 -6.86
N CYS A 275 0.02 13.66 -7.71
CA CYS A 275 1.36 14.11 -7.34
C CYS A 275 1.34 15.57 -6.84
N ILE A 276 0.63 16.46 -7.55
CA ILE A 276 0.47 17.85 -7.11
C ILE A 276 -0.24 17.91 -5.75
N SER A 277 -1.34 17.17 -5.56
CA SER A 277 -2.03 17.12 -4.27
C SER A 277 -1.10 16.68 -3.13
N SER A 278 -0.32 15.62 -3.38
CA SER A 278 0.58 15.03 -2.39
C SER A 278 1.73 15.98 -2.05
N MET A 279 2.27 16.70 -3.03
CA MET A 279 3.29 17.72 -2.81
C MET A 279 2.75 18.88 -1.95
N LEU A 280 1.58 19.43 -2.32
CA LEU A 280 0.95 20.54 -1.60
C LEU A 280 0.59 20.20 -0.14
N LEU A 281 0.31 18.92 0.14
CA LEU A 281 -0.03 18.44 1.48
C LEU A 281 1.20 18.08 2.33
N SER A 282 2.32 17.72 1.70
CA SER A 282 3.50 17.20 2.41
C SER A 282 4.65 18.19 2.56
N VAL A 283 4.86 19.08 1.58
CA VAL A 283 5.94 20.08 1.65
C VAL A 283 5.49 21.25 2.53
N PRO A 284 6.31 21.68 3.51
CA PRO A 284 6.01 22.86 4.31
C PRO A 284 5.77 24.10 3.45
N THR A 285 4.82 24.94 3.87
CA THR A 285 4.36 26.08 3.05
C THR A 285 5.48 27.10 2.84
N GLU A 286 6.38 27.22 3.81
CA GLU A 286 7.53 28.12 3.79
C GLU A 286 8.45 27.75 2.61
N HIS A 287 8.80 26.47 2.49
CA HIS A 287 9.64 25.96 1.40
C HIS A 287 8.95 26.03 0.04
N LEU A 288 7.63 25.81 -0.02
CA LEU A 288 6.88 25.94 -1.27
C LEU A 288 6.96 27.36 -1.85
N LEU A 289 6.91 28.39 -1.00
CA LEU A 289 6.94 29.78 -1.43
C LEU A 289 8.36 30.30 -1.67
N GLU A 290 9.31 29.92 -0.84
CA GLU A 290 10.70 30.39 -0.99
C GLU A 290 11.35 29.80 -2.22
N ASP A 291 11.13 28.50 -2.47
CA ASP A 291 11.91 27.75 -3.44
C ASP A 291 11.16 27.39 -4.74
N MET A 292 9.82 27.46 -4.78
CA MET A 292 9.01 26.90 -5.87
C MET A 292 7.87 27.83 -6.33
N THR A 293 7.95 29.14 -6.07
CA THR A 293 6.84 30.07 -6.36
C THR A 293 6.52 30.17 -7.85
N GLU A 294 7.52 30.24 -8.72
CA GLU A 294 7.32 30.38 -10.17
C GLU A 294 6.63 29.14 -10.73
N GLU A 295 7.13 27.96 -10.36
CA GLU A 295 6.60 26.68 -10.78
C GLU A 295 5.18 26.45 -10.23
N LEU A 296 4.86 26.96 -9.02
CA LEU A 296 3.51 26.90 -8.47
C LEU A 296 2.53 27.81 -9.22
N LEU A 297 2.96 28.97 -9.71
CA LEU A 297 2.13 29.85 -10.54
C LEU A 297 1.84 29.21 -11.91
N GLU A 298 2.86 28.63 -12.54
CA GLU A 298 2.69 27.86 -13.77
C GLU A 298 1.76 26.66 -13.57
N THR A 299 1.94 25.95 -12.45
CA THR A 299 1.07 24.83 -12.06
C THR A 299 -0.37 25.32 -11.87
N GLN A 300 -0.59 26.48 -11.23
CA GLN A 300 -1.92 27.04 -11.05
C GLN A 300 -2.60 27.30 -12.40
N SER A 301 -1.90 27.95 -13.34
CA SER A 301 -2.43 28.21 -14.69
C SER A 301 -2.77 26.91 -15.43
N TRP A 302 -1.91 25.89 -15.31
CA TRP A 302 -2.17 24.58 -15.91
C TRP A 302 -3.38 23.89 -15.30
N LEU A 303 -3.56 23.95 -13.98
CA LEU A 303 -4.72 23.37 -13.29
C LEU A 303 -6.03 24.04 -13.71
N GLU A 304 -6.04 25.36 -13.91
CA GLU A 304 -7.19 26.10 -14.43
C GLU A 304 -7.58 25.60 -15.83
N ASP A 305 -6.59 25.43 -16.72
CA ASP A 305 -6.80 24.85 -18.05
C ASP A 305 -7.36 23.41 -17.98
N VAL A 306 -6.86 22.57 -17.07
CA VAL A 306 -7.34 21.19 -16.88
C VAL A 306 -8.79 21.19 -16.41
N VAL A 307 -9.18 22.05 -15.47
CA VAL A 307 -10.57 22.16 -14.99
C VAL A 307 -11.53 22.50 -16.13
N GLU A 308 -11.12 23.36 -17.07
CA GLU A 308 -11.96 23.79 -18.17
C GLU A 308 -12.00 22.80 -19.34
N LYS A 309 -10.84 22.21 -19.68
CA LYS A 309 -10.62 21.59 -21.00
C LYS A 309 -10.38 20.08 -20.96
N ASP A 310 -10.02 19.48 -19.82
CA ASP A 310 -9.71 18.04 -19.80
C ASP A 310 -10.98 17.21 -20.09
N PRO A 311 -10.92 16.21 -20.99
CA PRO A 311 -12.07 15.36 -21.30
C PRO A 311 -12.52 14.49 -20.10
N ASP A 312 -11.59 14.12 -19.22
CA ASP A 312 -11.85 13.22 -18.09
C ASP A 312 -12.41 13.97 -16.87
N GLY A 313 -13.53 13.49 -16.33
CA GLY A 313 -14.23 14.14 -15.22
C GLY A 313 -13.45 14.08 -13.90
N ASP A 314 -12.68 13.02 -13.69
CA ASP A 314 -11.86 12.87 -12.47
C ASP A 314 -10.62 13.76 -12.52
N CYS A 315 -10.00 13.93 -13.70
CA CYS A 315 -8.95 14.94 -13.90
C CYS A 315 -9.44 16.34 -13.55
N ARG A 316 -10.60 16.77 -14.08
CA ARG A 316 -11.20 18.08 -13.74
C ARG A 316 -11.44 18.23 -12.22
N ARG A 317 -11.93 17.16 -11.58
CA ARG A 317 -12.20 17.13 -10.12
C ARG A 317 -10.91 17.28 -9.29
N LEU A 318 -9.87 16.52 -9.63
CA LEU A 318 -8.57 16.56 -8.94
C LEU A 318 -7.89 17.92 -9.13
N ALA A 319 -7.97 18.49 -10.34
CA ALA A 319 -7.44 19.82 -10.61
C ALA A 319 -8.12 20.90 -9.76
N LEU A 320 -9.45 20.86 -9.66
CA LEU A 320 -10.20 21.76 -8.78
C LEU A 320 -9.80 21.60 -7.31
N GLN A 321 -9.61 20.37 -6.84
CA GLN A 321 -9.13 20.12 -5.47
C GLN A 321 -7.75 20.73 -5.22
N ASN A 322 -6.82 20.62 -6.18
CA ASN A 322 -5.50 21.22 -6.09
C ASN A 322 -5.55 22.76 -6.03
N LEU A 323 -6.40 23.39 -6.84
CA LEU A 323 -6.61 24.85 -6.78
C LEU A 323 -7.12 25.29 -5.41
N LEU A 324 -8.06 24.55 -4.82
CA LEU A 324 -8.57 24.82 -3.47
C LEU A 324 -7.48 24.64 -2.39
N LEU A 325 -6.62 23.63 -2.54
CA LEU A 325 -5.47 23.43 -1.65
C LEU A 325 -4.51 24.63 -1.73
N MET A 326 -4.17 25.08 -2.94
CA MET A 326 -3.32 26.26 -3.16
C MET A 326 -3.95 27.54 -2.55
N GLU A 327 -5.26 27.74 -2.71
CA GLU A 327 -5.95 28.88 -2.10
C GLU A 327 -5.91 28.84 -0.56
N ASN A 328 -6.10 27.65 0.02
CA ASN A 328 -6.04 27.45 1.47
C ASN A 328 -4.63 27.71 2.02
N LEU A 329 -3.58 27.32 1.30
CA LEU A 329 -2.19 27.65 1.64
C LEU A 329 -1.98 29.16 1.66
N LYS A 330 -2.44 29.87 0.61
CA LYS A 330 -2.39 31.34 0.53
C LYS A 330 -3.11 32.01 1.71
N LYS A 331 -4.26 31.47 2.14
CA LYS A 331 -5.02 31.98 3.29
C LYS A 331 -4.28 31.78 4.61
N LYS A 332 -3.69 30.60 4.85
CA LYS A 332 -2.94 30.31 6.09
C LYS A 332 -1.80 31.29 6.31
N LEU A 333 -1.07 31.67 5.26
CA LEU A 333 0.03 32.62 5.33
C LEU A 333 -0.41 34.03 5.73
N ARG A 334 -1.58 34.47 5.25
CA ARG A 334 -2.15 35.79 5.62
C ARG A 334 -2.62 35.85 7.07
N THR A 335 -2.81 34.70 7.72
CA THR A 335 -3.30 34.62 9.10
C THR A 335 -2.21 34.44 10.16
N VAL A 336 -0.94 34.25 9.78
CA VAL A 336 0.18 34.22 10.73
C VAL A 336 0.53 35.67 11.09
N PRO A 337 0.33 36.13 12.34
CA PRO A 337 0.76 37.46 12.74
C PRO A 337 2.29 37.53 12.73
N SER A 338 2.82 38.64 12.20
CA SER A 338 4.25 38.95 12.08
C SER A 338 4.99 38.98 13.41
#